data_AF-A0A2V7IRG1-F1
#
_entry.id   AF-A0A2V7IRG1-F1
#
_cell.length_a   1.000
_cell.length_b   1.000
_cell.length_c   1.000
_cell.angle_alpha   90.00
_cell.angle_beta   90.00
_cell.angle_gamma   90.00
#
_symmetry.space_group_name_H-M   'P 1'
#
loop_
_entity.id
_entity.type
_entity.pdbx_description
1 polymer ?
#
loop_
_entity_poly.entity_id
_entity_poly.type
_entity_poly.pdbx_seq_one_letter_code
_entity_poly.pdbx_strand_id
1 'polypeptide(L)' 'MRSLPALPRLHAITDERIARRPDLDTVAQLLAAGGGAHLAFHARGRGLSGLDHYELAVRLSACPPARLFVN' A
#
# COMPACT_ATOMS: atom_id res chain seq x y z
N MET A 1 10.41 -19.88 -20.59
CA MET A 1 10.64 -18.65 -19.79
C MET A 1 9.40 -18.36 -18.96
N ARG A 2 9.54 -18.14 -17.65
CA ARG A 2 8.41 -17.76 -16.79
C ARG A 2 8.15 -16.26 -16.99
N SER A 3 6.98 -15.89 -17.53
CA SER A 3 6.58 -14.49 -17.64
C SER A 3 6.36 -13.94 -16.23
N LEU A 4 7.07 -12.87 -15.87
CA LEU A 4 6.72 -12.13 -14.67
C LEU A 4 5.35 -11.48 -14.89
N PRO A 5 4.44 -11.52 -13.90
CA PRO A 5 3.17 -10.85 -14.04
C PRO A 5 3.40 -9.34 -14.13
N ALA A 6 2.66 -8.67 -15.01
CA ALA A 6 2.80 -7.23 -15.24
C ALA A 6 2.72 -6.46 -13.92
N LEU A 7 3.52 -5.38 -13.82
CA LEU A 7 3.46 -4.49 -12.67
C LEU A 7 2.10 -3.76 -12.64
N PRO A 8 1.56 -3.49 -11.45
CA PRO A 8 0.41 -2.62 -11.30
C PRO A 8 0.66 -1.27 -11.98
N ARG A 9 -0.37 -0.69 -12.59
CA ARG A 9 -0.26 0.58 -13.32
C ARG A 9 -0.64 1.77 -12.45
N LEU A 10 -1.37 1.53 -11.36
CA LEU A 10 -1.81 2.52 -10.40
C LEU A 10 -1.04 2.34 -9.09
N HIS A 11 -0.53 3.45 -8.56
CA HIS A 11 0.26 3.45 -7.32
C HIS A 11 -0.35 4.44 -6.34
N ALA A 12 -0.77 3.95 -5.18
CA ALA A 12 -1.15 4.77 -4.04
C ALA A 12 0.04 4.81 -3.07
N ILE A 13 0.70 5.97 -3.00
CA ILE A 13 1.90 6.17 -2.19
C ILE A 13 1.51 6.83 -0.87
N THR A 14 1.98 6.29 0.24
CA THR A 14 1.83 6.94 1.54
C THR A 14 2.92 7.98 1.78
N ASP A 15 2.57 8.99 2.55
CA ASP A 15 3.51 9.88 3.25
C ASP A 15 3.19 9.82 4.76
N GLU A 16 3.92 10.58 5.57
CA GLU A 16 3.75 10.64 7.02
C GLU A 16 2.33 11.06 7.43
N ARG A 17 1.69 11.94 6.66
CA ARG A 17 0.34 12.43 6.95
C ARG A 17 -0.69 11.35 6.63
N ILE A 18 -0.54 10.65 5.51
CA ILE A 18 -1.42 9.55 5.09
C ILE A 18 -1.25 8.36 6.05
N ALA A 19 -0.03 8.01 6.45
CA ALA A 19 0.25 6.92 7.38
C ALA A 19 -0.46 7.12 8.74
N ARG A 20 -0.62 8.38 9.17
CA ARG A 20 -1.26 8.75 10.44
C ARG A 20 -2.77 8.99 10.32
N ARG A 21 -3.38 8.78 9.15
CA ARG A 21 -4.83 8.91 9.01
C ARG A 21 -5.56 7.87 9.87
N PRO A 22 -6.55 8.29 10.67
CA PRO A 22 -7.32 7.35 11.48
C PRO A 22 -8.20 6.42 10.62
N ASP A 23 -8.57 6.85 9.42
CA ASP A 23 -9.42 6.11 8.47
C ASP A 23 -8.62 5.38 7.39
N LEU A 24 -7.29 5.26 7.54
CA LEU A 24 -6.41 4.70 6.49
C LEU A 24 -6.83 3.30 6.05
N ASP A 25 -7.22 2.43 6.99
CA ASP A 25 -7.57 1.05 6.67
C ASP A 25 -8.84 0.99 5.80
N THR A 26 -9.85 1.79 6.13
CA THR A 26 -11.08 1.91 5.34
C THR A 26 -10.79 2.48 3.95
N VAL A 27 -9.97 3.52 3.86
CA VAL A 27 -9.60 4.12 2.57
C VAL A 27 -8.81 3.13 1.71
N ALA A 28 -7.86 2.39 2.31
CA ALA A 28 -7.08 1.37 1.61
C ALA A 28 -7.98 0.24 1.07
N GLN A 29 -8.96 -0.21 1.84
CA GLN A 29 -9.95 -1.20 1.38
C GLN A 29 -10.78 -0.69 0.20
N LEU A 30 -11.28 0.55 0.26
CA LEU A 30 -12.05 1.14 -0.83
C LEU A 30 -11.21 1.31 -2.10
N LEU A 31 -9.96 1.75 -1.96
CA LEU A 31 -9.02 1.85 -3.09
C LEU A 31 -8.72 0.47 -3.69
N ALA A 32 -8.48 -0.55 -2.85
CA ALA A 32 -8.24 -1.92 -3.31
C ALA A 32 -9.46 -2.52 -4.00
N ALA A 33 -10.68 -2.25 -3.51
CA ALA A 33 -11.91 -2.68 -4.15
C ALA A 33 -12.10 -2.04 -5.54
N GLY A 34 -11.75 -0.77 -5.70
CA GLY A 34 -11.86 -0.07 -6.99
C GLY A 34 -10.74 -0.39 -7.98
N GLY A 35 -9.50 -0.47 -7.51
CA GLY A 35 -8.32 -0.66 -8.36
C GLY A 35 -7.90 -2.12 -8.56
N GLY A 36 -8.26 -3.01 -7.64
CA GLY A 36 -7.95 -4.43 -7.69
C GLY A 36 -6.47 -4.71 -7.95
N ALA A 37 -6.20 -5.67 -8.85
CA ALA A 37 -4.83 -6.08 -9.22
C ALA A 37 -4.04 -4.99 -9.98
N HIS A 38 -4.70 -3.91 -10.43
CA HIS A 38 -4.03 -2.79 -11.08
C HIS A 38 -3.47 -1.77 -10.09
N LEU A 39 -3.84 -1.87 -8.81
CA LEU A 39 -3.36 -1.02 -7.73
C LEU A 39 -2.20 -1.65 -6.96
N ALA A 40 -1.24 -0.81 -6.62
CA ALA A 40 -0.25 -1.09 -5.60
C ALA A 40 -0.21 -0.01 -4.52
N PHE A 41 -0.09 -0.43 -3.26
CA PHE A 41 0.25 0.45 -2.17
C PHE A 41 1.77 0.55 -2.00
N HIS A 42 2.27 1.75 -1.73
CA HIS A 42 3.67 1.98 -1.38
C HIS A 42 3.75 2.56 0.03
N ALA A 43 4.19 1.73 0.98
CA ALA A 43 4.49 2.19 2.33
C ALA A 43 5.83 2.95 2.30
N ARG A 44 5.77 4.27 2.48
CA ARG A 44 6.91 5.19 2.50
C ARG A 44 6.65 6.35 3.47
N GLY A 45 7.74 6.94 3.99
CA GLY A 45 7.76 8.20 4.74
C GLY A 45 9.15 8.42 5.36
N ARG A 46 9.81 9.55 5.08
CA ARG A 46 11.18 9.81 5.56
C ARG A 46 11.25 10.01 7.08
N GLY A 47 10.18 10.51 7.68
CA GLY A 47 10.04 10.71 9.12
C GLY A 47 9.41 9.53 9.86
N LEU A 48 9.09 8.43 9.17
CA LEU A 48 8.59 7.21 9.80
C LEU A 48 9.78 6.37 10.27
N SER A 49 9.71 5.88 11.50
CA SER A 49 10.68 4.91 12.01
C SER A 49 10.55 3.57 11.27
N GLY A 50 11.50 2.65 11.52
CA GLY A 50 11.39 1.29 11.00
C GLY A 50 10.14 0.56 11.51
N LEU A 51 9.75 0.79 12.77
CA LEU A 51 8.52 0.22 13.34
C LEU A 51 7.28 0.80 12.68
N ASP A 52 7.24 2.13 12.46
CA ASP A 52 6.12 2.77 11.77
C ASP A 52 5.92 2.20 10.35
N HIS A 53 7.02 1.99 9.61
CA HIS A 53 6.94 1.35 8.28
C HIS A 53 6.45 -0.09 8.34
N TYR A 54 6.89 -0.85 9.34
CA TYR A 54 6.43 -2.23 9.54
C TYR A 54 4.93 -2.30 9.83
N GLU A 55 4.44 -1.50 10.77
CA GLU A 55 3.02 -1.46 11.12
C GLU A 55 2.16 -0.98 9.94
N LEU A 56 2.63 0.03 9.21
CA LEU A 56 1.97 0.52 8.00
C LEU A 56 1.91 -0.56 6.91
N ALA A 57 3.00 -1.30 6.70
CA ALA A 57 3.04 -2.40 5.74
C ALA A 57 2.05 -3.51 6.13
N VAL A 58 1.97 -3.89 7.40
CA VAL A 58 1.01 -4.90 7.89
C VAL A 58 -0.42 -4.46 7.58
N ARG A 59 -0.78 -3.22 7.93
CA ARG A 59 -2.12 -2.67 7.67
C ARG A 59 -2.51 -2.71 6.19
N LEU A 60 -1.61 -2.24 5.32
CA LEU A 60 -1.86 -2.19 3.87
C LEU A 60 -1.84 -3.57 3.20
N SER A 61 -1.12 -4.54 3.76
CA SER A 61 -1.06 -5.92 3.23
C SER A 61 -2.39 -6.68 3.35
N ALA A 62 -3.29 -6.24 4.23
CA ALA A 62 -4.60 -6.85 4.47
C ALA A 62 -5.64 -6.56 3.37
N CYS A 63 -5.27 -5.86 2.29
CA CYS A 63 -6.16 -5.41 1.22
C CYS A 63 -5.93 -6.16 -0.12
N PRO A 64 -6.18 -7.48 -0.22
CA PRO A 64 -6.13 -8.17 -1.50
C PRO A 64 -7.24 -7.65 -2.44
N PRO A 65 -7.04 -7.65 -3.77
CA PRO A 65 -5.90 -8.20 -4.53
C PRO A 65 -4.80 -7.17 -4.84
N ALA A 66 -4.81 -5.99 -4.19
CA ALA A 66 -3.78 -4.98 -4.41
C ALA A 66 -2.40 -5.50 -3.96
N ARG A 67 -1.35 -5.13 -4.69
CA ARG A 67 0.02 -5.48 -4.28
C ARG A 67 0.55 -4.46 -3.27
N LEU A 68 1.46 -4.88 -2.41
CA LEU A 68 2.17 -3.99 -1.49
C LEU A 68 3.66 -3.95 -1.86
N PHE A 69 4.20 -2.75 -1.94
CA PHE A 69 5.63 -2.49 -2.03
C PHE A 69 6.07 -1.66 -0.81
N VAL A 70 7.18 -2.07 -0.20
CA VAL A 70 7.82 -1.35 0.91
C VAL A 70 9.19 -0.88 0.42
N ASN A 71 9.57 0.37 0.71
CA ASN A 71 10.91 0.89 0.43
C ASN A 71 11.48 1.57 1.66
#